data_AF-A0A2Z6Q2E3-F1
#
_entry.id   AF-A0A2Z6Q2E3-F1
#
_cell.length_a   1.000
_cell.length_b   1.000
_cell.length_c   1.000
_cell.angle_alpha   90.00
_cell.angle_beta   90.00
_cell.angle_gamma   90.00
#
_symmetry.space_group_name_H-M   'P 1'
#
loop_
_entity.id
_entity.type
_entity.pdbx_description
1 polymer ?
#
loop_
_entity_poly.entity_id
_entity_poly.type
_entity_poly.pdbx_seq_one_letter_code
_entity_poly.pdbx_strand_id
1 'polypeptide(L)'
;MNIIWNGISHIDKNICKWCATPISAKNFNRLIGSSTYKAVSDLISAKIIDWEATTFWLNYNPHSSPTSSKLSKILSHQIKVVTFMLPTGSLQQRNYPKLYPTSPILCPSYRIHEDTNRHLGLCTSHQSSCITIMESHHLFLIDILTQHCITSSPVDISHNVNSCRIFQLLHYFTTYRTLSPDHPIYLLFYNYVPLELTDLFHTFINKTKLRKSLLLKFLLSLFKDFKQKIWNVHTSSLKVWESTTFKITSKSKKTYRSKFGRRSQKSPRQHVHTSNIIRYNQTRQPLDFGPPMTSRTYHHPNVNYAQHLIWAFSNFLYSGLWHHYLSYIPFDNFNYIDQFPFTSLYLSYHLFSSFCNSSSSFIFTNRVSPSSL
;
A
#
# COMPACT_ATOMS: atom_id res chain seq x y z
N MET A 1 7.20 -32.38 19.33
CA MET A 1 6.00 -31.80 19.98
C MET A 1 5.32 -30.89 18.98
N ASN A 2 4.03 -31.07 18.69
CA ASN A 2 3.31 -30.27 17.70
C ASN A 2 2.50 -29.19 18.45
N ILE A 3 3.03 -27.96 18.51
CA ILE A 3 2.40 -26.88 19.27
C ILE A 3 1.44 -26.16 18.34
N ILE A 4 0.16 -26.14 18.69
CA ILE A 4 -0.90 -25.49 17.92
C ILE A 4 -1.28 -24.21 18.67
N TRP A 5 -1.11 -23.06 18.04
CA TRP A 5 -1.51 -21.78 18.63
C TRP A 5 -3.01 -21.56 18.46
N ASN A 6 -3.74 -21.43 19.58
CA ASN A 6 -5.18 -21.19 19.66
C ASN A 6 -6.06 -22.11 18.77
N GLY A 7 -5.58 -23.32 18.45
CA GLY A 7 -6.27 -24.24 17.54
C GLY A 7 -6.26 -23.85 16.05
N ILE A 8 -5.54 -22.77 15.68
CA ILE A 8 -5.63 -22.15 14.35
C ILE A 8 -4.46 -22.54 13.44
N SER A 9 -3.24 -22.61 13.99
CA SER A 9 -2.03 -22.81 13.20
C SER A 9 -0.95 -23.53 14.00
N HIS A 10 -0.27 -24.46 13.33
CA HIS A 10 0.93 -25.10 13.86
C HIS A 10 2.08 -24.10 13.95
N ILE A 11 2.79 -24.11 15.09
CA ILE A 11 4.04 -23.39 15.26
C ILE A 11 5.17 -24.24 14.65
N ASP A 12 5.34 -24.13 13.33
CA ASP A 12 6.28 -24.89 12.51
C ASP A 12 7.69 -24.27 12.41
N LYS A 13 7.84 -23.04 12.91
CA LYS A 13 9.07 -22.23 12.83
C LYS A 13 9.40 -21.63 14.20
N ASN A 14 10.58 -21.02 14.32
CA ASN A 14 10.92 -20.20 15.48
C ASN A 14 9.80 -19.16 15.76
N ILE A 15 9.48 -18.96 17.04
CA ILE A 15 8.38 -18.11 17.51
C ILE A 15 8.43 -16.70 16.91
N CYS A 16 9.58 -16.04 16.79
CA CYS A 16 9.67 -14.71 16.17
C CYS A 16 9.28 -14.72 14.69
N LYS A 17 9.73 -15.73 13.93
CA LYS A 17 9.38 -15.91 12.51
C LYS A 17 7.91 -16.28 12.35
N TRP A 18 7.40 -17.12 13.25
CA TRP A 18 6.00 -17.53 13.26
C TRP A 18 5.08 -16.34 13.62
N CYS A 19 5.38 -15.61 14.70
CA CYS A 19 4.63 -14.43 15.17
C CYS A 19 4.64 -13.27 14.18
N ALA A 20 5.63 -13.17 13.29
CA ALA A 20 5.68 -12.13 12.26
C ALA A 20 4.40 -12.12 11.40
N THR A 21 3.84 -13.29 11.12
CA THR A 21 2.61 -13.46 10.33
C THR A 21 1.36 -12.92 11.03
N PRO A 22 0.94 -13.42 12.22
CA PRO A 22 -0.24 -12.91 12.90
C PRO A 22 -0.09 -11.44 13.32
N ILE A 23 1.11 -10.98 13.71
CA ILE A 23 1.36 -9.56 13.99
C ILE A 23 1.16 -8.70 12.74
N SER A 24 1.69 -9.14 11.59
CA SER A 24 1.49 -8.43 10.32
C SER A 24 0.02 -8.42 9.90
N ALA A 25 -0.70 -9.53 10.09
CA ALA A 25 -2.14 -9.60 9.83
C ALA A 25 -2.95 -8.66 10.74
N LYS A 26 -2.62 -8.58 12.04
CA LYS A 26 -3.23 -7.61 12.97
C LYS A 26 -2.98 -6.17 12.53
N ASN A 27 -1.73 -5.86 12.20
CA ASN A 27 -1.36 -4.53 11.75
C ASN A 27 -2.06 -4.17 10.44
N PHE A 28 -2.19 -5.12 9.52
CA PHE A 28 -2.95 -4.94 8.30
C PHE A 28 -4.43 -4.68 8.57
N ASN A 29 -5.10 -5.52 9.36
CA ASN A 29 -6.53 -5.34 9.69
C ASN A 29 -6.77 -4.00 10.39
N ARG A 30 -5.88 -3.60 11.30
CA ARG A 30 -5.94 -2.28 11.94
C ARG A 30 -5.73 -1.14 10.95
N LEU A 31 -4.81 -1.30 10.00
CA LEU A 31 -4.53 -0.29 8.98
C LEU A 31 -5.74 -0.11 8.05
N ILE A 32 -6.25 -1.22 7.50
CA ILE A 32 -7.34 -1.23 6.54
C ILE A 32 -8.67 -0.82 7.17
N GLY A 33 -8.89 -1.14 8.44
CA GLY A 33 -10.05 -0.72 9.21
C GLY A 33 -10.04 0.75 9.63
N SER A 34 -8.93 1.46 9.41
CA SER A 34 -8.87 2.89 9.73
C SER A 34 -9.51 3.75 8.63
N SER A 35 -10.11 4.88 9.02
CA SER A 35 -10.77 5.80 8.09
C SER A 35 -9.85 6.32 6.98
N THR A 36 -8.54 6.33 7.20
CA THR A 36 -7.54 6.76 6.20
C THR A 36 -7.44 5.80 5.02
N TYR A 37 -7.71 4.50 5.23
CA TYR A 37 -7.57 3.47 4.20
C TYR A 37 -8.92 2.88 3.76
N LYS A 38 -10.03 3.54 4.09
CA LYS A 38 -11.38 3.09 3.74
C LYS A 38 -11.53 2.79 2.24
N ALA A 39 -11.02 3.67 1.38
CA ALA A 39 -11.06 3.46 -0.07
C ALA A 39 -10.31 2.18 -0.51
N VAL A 40 -9.23 1.81 0.18
CA VAL A 40 -8.50 0.56 -0.06
C VAL A 40 -9.34 -0.64 0.40
N SER A 41 -10.01 -0.53 1.55
CA SER A 41 -10.90 -1.58 2.07
C SER A 41 -12.06 -1.88 1.10
N ASP A 42 -12.65 -0.83 0.52
CA ASP A 42 -13.73 -0.96 -0.46
C ASP A 42 -13.23 -1.73 -1.70
N LEU A 43 -12.02 -1.43 -2.19
CA LEU A 43 -11.41 -2.11 -3.34
C LEU A 43 -11.05 -3.56 -3.06
N ILE A 44 -10.50 -3.86 -1.88
CA ILE A 44 -10.16 -5.23 -1.49
C ILE A 44 -11.40 -6.12 -1.50
N SER A 45 -12.55 -5.57 -1.09
CA SER A 45 -13.80 -6.31 -0.99
C SER A 45 -14.37 -6.72 -2.36
N ALA A 46 -13.96 -6.05 -3.44
CA ALA A 46 -14.49 -6.28 -4.79
C ALA A 46 -14.04 -7.61 -5.43
N LYS A 47 -13.06 -8.34 -4.86
CA LYS A 47 -12.55 -9.65 -5.34
C LYS A 47 -12.12 -9.72 -6.81
N ILE A 48 -11.86 -8.58 -7.46
CA ILE A 48 -11.42 -8.49 -8.88
C ILE A 48 -9.91 -8.26 -9.04
N ILE A 49 -9.17 -8.24 -7.93
CA ILE A 49 -7.72 -7.99 -7.90
C ILE A 49 -6.98 -9.33 -7.90
N ASP A 50 -6.02 -9.48 -8.82
CA ASP A 50 -5.01 -10.53 -8.73
C ASP A 50 -3.95 -10.12 -7.71
N TRP A 51 -4.06 -10.70 -6.52
CA TRP A 51 -3.14 -10.41 -5.42
C TRP A 51 -1.74 -10.99 -5.64
N GLU A 52 -1.60 -12.12 -6.34
CA GLU A 52 -0.28 -12.69 -6.63
C GLU A 52 0.47 -11.77 -7.60
N ALA A 53 -0.17 -11.40 -8.70
CA ALA A 53 0.42 -10.51 -9.70
C ALA A 53 0.67 -9.10 -9.15
N THR A 54 -0.26 -8.55 -8.38
CA THR A 54 -0.06 -7.26 -7.69
C THR A 54 1.14 -7.33 -6.77
N THR A 55 1.25 -8.37 -5.95
CA THR A 55 2.39 -8.55 -5.05
C THR A 55 3.70 -8.70 -5.82
N PHE A 56 3.68 -9.50 -6.88
CA PHE A 56 4.85 -9.69 -7.74
C PHE A 56 5.32 -8.37 -8.37
N TRP A 57 4.39 -7.56 -8.87
CA TRP A 57 4.67 -6.23 -9.40
C TRP A 57 5.27 -5.27 -8.36
N LEU A 58 4.65 -5.17 -7.18
CA LEU A 58 5.07 -4.22 -6.15
C LEU A 58 6.45 -4.56 -5.56
N ASN A 59 6.85 -5.83 -5.60
CA ASN A 59 8.17 -6.27 -5.14
C ASN A 59 9.24 -6.28 -6.23
N TYR A 60 8.89 -5.94 -7.47
CA TYR A 60 9.85 -5.99 -8.56
C TYR A 60 10.91 -4.89 -8.42
N ASN A 61 12.18 -5.30 -8.44
CA ASN A 61 13.32 -4.40 -8.49
C ASN A 61 13.91 -4.37 -9.92
N PRO A 62 13.79 -3.25 -10.66
CA PRO A 62 14.39 -3.11 -11.99
C PRO A 62 15.90 -2.89 -11.97
N HIS A 63 16.53 -2.79 -10.80
CA HIS A 63 17.95 -2.49 -10.65
C HIS A 63 18.72 -3.71 -10.13
N SER A 64 19.98 -3.82 -10.54
CA SER A 64 20.88 -4.88 -10.07
C SER A 64 21.22 -4.77 -8.58
N SER A 65 21.16 -3.56 -8.01
CA SER A 65 21.38 -3.34 -6.57
C SER A 65 20.09 -3.54 -5.78
N PRO A 66 20.12 -4.30 -4.66
CA PRO A 66 18.99 -4.43 -3.75
C PRO A 66 18.62 -3.10 -3.07
N THR A 67 19.56 -2.14 -3.01
CA THR A 67 19.34 -0.83 -2.42
C THR A 67 19.87 0.27 -3.33
N SER A 68 19.00 1.18 -3.73
CA SER A 68 19.41 2.40 -4.42
C SER A 68 18.41 3.52 -4.17
N SER A 69 18.88 4.77 -4.22
CA SER A 69 18.01 5.94 -4.06
C SER A 69 16.93 6.01 -5.15
N LYS A 70 17.22 5.50 -6.35
CA LYS A 70 16.26 5.38 -7.46
C LYS A 70 15.17 4.36 -7.12
N LEU A 71 15.55 3.17 -6.63
CA LEU A 71 14.61 2.14 -6.19
C LEU A 71 13.71 2.65 -5.07
N SER A 72 14.27 3.30 -4.05
CA SER A 72 13.48 3.86 -2.94
C SER A 72 12.44 4.88 -3.41
N LYS A 73 12.74 5.68 -4.44
CA LYS A 73 11.76 6.60 -5.03
C LYS A 73 10.64 5.88 -5.78
N ILE A 74 10.97 4.81 -6.52
CA ILE A 74 9.98 3.98 -7.23
C ILE A 74 9.04 3.31 -6.23
N LEU A 75 9.62 2.61 -5.23
CA LEU A 75 8.85 1.93 -4.19
C LEU A 75 8.01 2.92 -3.37
N SER A 76 8.58 4.06 -2.95
CA SER A 76 7.82 5.08 -2.22
C SER A 76 6.62 5.60 -3.01
N HIS A 77 6.78 5.77 -4.34
CA HIS A 77 5.67 6.13 -5.20
C HIS A 77 4.62 5.01 -5.26
N GLN A 78 5.03 3.77 -5.57
CA GLN A 78 4.11 2.63 -5.64
C GLN A 78 3.32 2.44 -4.34
N ILE A 79 4.00 2.53 -3.18
CA ILE A 79 3.36 2.46 -1.86
C ILE A 79 2.30 3.55 -1.72
N LYS A 80 2.62 4.80 -2.06
CA LYS A 80 1.64 5.91 -1.97
C LYS A 80 0.46 5.71 -2.91
N VAL A 81 0.69 5.16 -4.09
CA VAL A 81 -0.37 4.86 -5.07
C VAL A 81 -1.34 3.82 -4.50
N VAL A 82 -0.85 2.64 -4.08
CA VAL A 82 -1.70 1.56 -3.56
C VAL A 82 -2.38 1.92 -2.22
N THR A 83 -1.79 2.84 -1.46
CA THR A 83 -2.34 3.28 -0.17
C THR A 83 -3.20 4.54 -0.24
N PHE A 84 -3.48 5.09 -1.44
CA PHE A 84 -4.26 6.32 -1.60
C PHE A 84 -3.63 7.52 -0.86
N MET A 85 -2.30 7.56 -0.84
CA MET A 85 -1.48 8.57 -0.17
C MET A 85 -0.67 9.43 -1.15
N LEU A 86 -1.07 9.48 -2.43
CA LEU A 86 -0.49 10.43 -3.37
C LEU A 86 -0.78 11.87 -2.92
N PRO A 87 0.15 12.82 -3.11
CA PRO A 87 0.07 14.19 -2.59
C PRO A 87 -1.00 15.08 -3.25
N THR A 88 -2.25 14.64 -3.36
CA THR A 88 -3.43 15.37 -3.84
C THR A 88 -3.77 16.55 -2.93
N GLY A 89 -4.56 17.50 -3.45
CA GLY A 89 -4.99 18.71 -2.74
C GLY A 89 -5.55 18.44 -1.35
N SER A 90 -6.50 17.50 -1.20
CA SER A 90 -7.05 17.12 0.12
C SER A 90 -5.95 16.69 1.12
N LEU A 91 -4.95 15.92 0.67
CA LEU A 91 -3.83 15.51 1.52
C LEU A 91 -2.84 16.64 1.78
N GLN A 92 -2.61 17.54 0.82
CA GLN A 92 -1.81 18.74 1.04
C GLN A 92 -2.44 19.65 2.09
N GLN A 93 -3.76 19.88 1.99
CA GLN A 93 -4.54 20.66 2.93
C GLN A 93 -4.50 20.06 4.33
N ARG A 94 -4.70 18.74 4.46
CA ARG A 94 -4.59 18.02 5.73
C ARG A 94 -3.21 18.16 6.37
N ASN A 95 -2.15 18.05 5.58
CA ASN A 95 -0.78 18.03 6.08
C ASN A 95 -0.21 19.44 6.38
N TYR A 96 -0.70 20.45 5.66
CA TYR A 96 -0.24 21.84 5.75
C TYR A 96 -1.42 22.83 5.88
N PRO A 97 -2.31 22.69 6.87
CA PRO A 97 -3.58 23.41 6.94
C PRO A 97 -3.44 24.93 6.98
N LYS A 98 -2.30 25.47 7.44
CA LYS A 98 -2.05 26.92 7.47
C LYS A 98 -1.53 27.50 6.15
N LEU A 99 -1.18 26.66 5.17
CA LEU A 99 -0.78 27.10 3.82
C LEU A 99 -1.95 27.16 2.85
N TYR A 100 -3.00 26.39 3.10
CA TYR A 100 -4.12 26.20 2.20
C TYR A 100 -5.39 26.87 2.75
N PRO A 101 -6.39 27.15 1.88
CA PRO A 101 -7.70 27.60 2.35
C PRO A 101 -8.36 26.54 3.24
N THR A 102 -9.40 26.91 3.96
CA THR A 102 -10.24 25.97 4.73
C THR A 102 -11.26 25.25 3.86
N SER A 103 -11.65 25.84 2.72
CA SER A 103 -12.53 25.22 1.74
C SER A 103 -11.85 24.05 1.02
N PRO A 104 -12.59 22.98 0.64
CA PRO A 104 -12.04 21.86 -0.11
C PRO A 104 -11.29 22.31 -1.36
N ILE A 105 -10.12 21.73 -1.62
CA ILE A 105 -9.34 21.99 -2.83
C ILE A 105 -9.95 21.21 -3.98
N LEU A 106 -10.33 21.89 -5.05
CA LEU A 106 -10.87 21.25 -6.25
C LEU A 106 -9.76 20.65 -7.11
N CYS A 107 -10.09 19.59 -7.85
CA CYS A 107 -9.20 18.93 -8.79
C CYS A 107 -8.60 19.96 -9.76
N PRO A 108 -7.27 20.11 -9.83
CA PRO A 108 -6.65 21.15 -10.66
C PRO A 108 -6.88 20.93 -12.16
N SER A 109 -7.15 19.69 -12.56
CA SER A 109 -7.40 19.30 -13.96
C SER A 109 -8.87 19.48 -14.38
N TYR A 110 -9.84 19.16 -13.52
CA TYR A 110 -11.28 19.19 -13.86
C TYR A 110 -12.05 20.34 -13.20
N ARG A 111 -11.60 20.82 -12.04
CA ARG A 111 -12.09 21.99 -11.29
C ARG A 111 -13.54 21.92 -10.79
N ILE A 112 -14.15 20.73 -10.75
CA ILE A 112 -15.52 20.54 -10.27
C ILE A 112 -15.56 19.72 -8.97
N HIS A 113 -14.87 18.58 -8.94
CA HIS A 113 -14.83 17.71 -7.76
C HIS A 113 -13.61 18.00 -6.87
N GLU A 114 -13.70 17.63 -5.60
CA GLU A 114 -12.58 17.71 -4.67
C GLU A 114 -11.38 16.86 -5.14
N ASP A 115 -10.18 17.42 -5.00
CA ASP A 115 -8.93 16.76 -5.30
C ASP A 115 -8.56 15.72 -4.24
N THR A 116 -9.10 14.51 -4.41
CA THR A 116 -8.84 13.37 -3.55
C THR A 116 -8.17 12.23 -4.32
N ASN A 117 -7.47 11.35 -3.60
CA ASN A 117 -6.91 10.14 -4.22
C ASN A 117 -8.01 9.30 -4.88
N ARG A 118 -9.22 9.25 -4.30
CA ARG A 118 -10.36 8.51 -4.88
C ARG A 118 -10.81 9.09 -6.22
N HIS A 119 -10.79 10.43 -6.33
CA HIS A 119 -11.18 11.13 -7.55
C HIS A 119 -10.17 10.96 -8.70
N LEU A 120 -8.87 10.76 -8.41
CA LEU A 120 -7.80 10.73 -9.42
C LEU A 120 -8.12 9.80 -10.62
N GLY A 121 -8.58 8.57 -10.33
CA GLY A 121 -8.97 7.59 -11.35
C GLY A 121 -10.35 7.80 -11.98
N LEU A 122 -11.19 8.65 -11.39
CA LEU A 122 -12.55 8.97 -11.87
C LEU A 122 -12.62 10.30 -12.60
N CYS A 123 -11.51 11.05 -12.63
CA CYS A 123 -11.45 12.38 -13.19
C CYS A 123 -11.65 12.36 -14.70
N THR A 124 -12.71 13.02 -15.18
CA THR A 124 -13.07 13.09 -16.61
C THR A 124 -11.96 13.73 -17.45
N SER A 125 -11.20 14.67 -16.89
CA SER A 125 -10.05 15.28 -17.58
C SER A 125 -8.94 14.29 -17.92
N HIS A 126 -8.93 13.10 -17.29
CA HIS A 126 -7.95 12.05 -17.57
C HIS A 126 -8.48 10.97 -18.52
N GLN A 127 -9.77 10.99 -18.88
CA GLN A 127 -10.39 9.94 -19.69
C GLN A 127 -9.74 9.78 -21.06
N SER A 128 -9.54 10.87 -21.80
CA SER A 128 -8.90 10.82 -23.11
C SER A 128 -7.49 10.23 -23.03
N SER A 129 -6.67 10.69 -22.08
CA SER A 129 -5.34 10.10 -21.83
C SER A 129 -5.43 8.62 -21.47
N CYS A 130 -6.43 8.22 -20.67
CA CYS A 130 -6.63 6.84 -20.27
C CYS A 130 -6.98 5.95 -21.48
N ILE A 131 -7.88 6.39 -22.35
CA ILE A 131 -8.21 5.69 -23.61
C ILE A 131 -6.95 5.48 -24.44
N THR A 132 -6.17 6.53 -24.70
CA THR A 132 -4.95 6.43 -25.52
C THR A 132 -3.91 5.49 -24.91
N ILE A 133 -3.73 5.51 -23.59
CA ILE A 133 -2.84 4.56 -22.89
C ILE A 133 -3.32 3.12 -23.10
N MET A 134 -4.61 2.87 -22.91
CA MET A 134 -5.17 1.52 -23.02
C MET A 134 -5.17 1.00 -24.45
N GLU A 135 -5.44 1.84 -25.45
CA GLU A 135 -5.35 1.45 -26.87
C GLU A 135 -3.91 1.09 -27.26
N SER A 136 -2.92 1.87 -26.82
CA SER A 136 -1.52 1.54 -27.09
C SER A 136 -1.10 0.23 -26.44
N HIS A 137 -1.57 -0.03 -25.21
CA HIS A 137 -1.21 -1.26 -24.50
C HIS A 137 -2.05 -2.46 -24.90
N HIS A 138 -3.25 -2.26 -25.46
CA HIS A 138 -4.04 -3.29 -26.11
C HIS A 138 -3.24 -3.93 -27.25
N LEU A 139 -2.73 -3.11 -28.18
CA LEU A 139 -1.91 -3.57 -29.30
C LEU A 139 -0.63 -4.26 -28.81
N PHE A 140 0.03 -3.68 -27.80
CA PHE A 140 1.23 -4.26 -27.20
C PHE A 140 0.96 -5.63 -26.56
N LEU A 141 -0.19 -5.80 -25.92
CA LEU A 141 -0.57 -7.07 -25.31
C LEU A 141 -0.83 -8.14 -26.37
N ILE A 142 -1.58 -7.80 -27.43
CA ILE A 142 -1.83 -8.72 -28.55
C ILE A 142 -0.50 -9.17 -29.17
N ASP A 143 0.42 -8.24 -29.38
CA ASP A 143 1.77 -8.54 -29.91
C ASP A 143 2.54 -9.50 -28.99
N ILE A 144 2.62 -9.20 -27.69
CA ILE A 144 3.27 -10.07 -26.69
C ILE A 144 2.67 -11.48 -26.70
N LEU A 145 1.34 -11.59 -26.71
CA LEU A 145 0.66 -12.88 -26.65
C LEU A 145 0.86 -13.66 -27.96
N THR A 146 0.74 -13.00 -29.11
CA THR A 146 0.88 -13.63 -30.43
C THR A 146 2.29 -14.16 -30.66
N GLN A 147 3.32 -13.43 -30.23
CA GLN A 147 4.72 -13.86 -30.37
C GLN A 147 5.10 -15.05 -29.48
N HIS A 148 4.38 -15.27 -28.38
CA HIS A 148 4.77 -16.24 -27.35
C HIS A 148 3.72 -17.34 -27.09
N CYS A 149 2.56 -17.26 -27.70
CA CYS A 149 1.58 -18.35 -27.72
C CYS A 149 2.00 -19.41 -28.73
N ILE A 150 1.89 -20.68 -28.34
CA ILE A 150 2.30 -21.83 -29.17
C ILE A 150 1.08 -22.55 -29.75
N THR A 151 -0.07 -22.44 -29.09
CA THR A 151 -1.22 -23.34 -29.31
C THR A 151 -2.47 -22.65 -29.86
N SER A 152 -2.61 -21.33 -29.69
CA SER A 152 -3.82 -20.59 -30.08
C SER A 152 -3.58 -19.80 -31.35
N SER A 153 -4.62 -19.63 -32.17
CA SER A 153 -4.52 -18.79 -33.36
C SER A 153 -4.43 -17.30 -32.96
N PRO A 154 -3.77 -16.44 -33.77
CA PRO A 154 -3.77 -14.99 -33.53
C PRO A 154 -5.17 -14.36 -33.49
N VAL A 155 -6.14 -14.98 -34.19
CA VAL A 155 -7.53 -14.56 -34.21
C VAL A 155 -8.18 -14.79 -32.83
N ASP A 156 -7.93 -15.95 -32.21
CA ASP A 156 -8.46 -16.28 -30.88
C ASP A 156 -7.89 -15.34 -29.80
N ILE A 157 -6.59 -15.02 -29.89
CA ILE A 157 -5.93 -14.07 -28.99
C ILE A 157 -6.60 -12.71 -29.09
N SER A 158 -6.75 -12.19 -30.31
CA SER A 158 -7.37 -10.89 -30.56
C SER A 158 -8.81 -10.86 -30.05
N HIS A 159 -9.59 -11.91 -30.30
CA HIS A 159 -10.96 -12.03 -29.83
C HIS A 159 -11.08 -11.98 -28.30
N ASN A 160 -10.24 -12.75 -27.59
CA ASN A 160 -10.25 -12.78 -26.12
C ASN A 160 -9.83 -11.44 -25.52
N VAL A 161 -8.76 -10.81 -26.04
CA VAL A 161 -8.30 -9.50 -25.57
C VAL A 161 -9.38 -8.42 -25.82
N ASN A 162 -10.03 -8.44 -26.98
CA ASN A 162 -11.12 -7.50 -27.31
C ASN A 162 -12.36 -7.70 -26.44
N SER A 163 -12.55 -8.88 -25.88
CA SER A 163 -13.68 -9.21 -24.99
C SER A 163 -13.46 -8.72 -23.55
N CYS A 164 -12.23 -8.37 -23.17
CA CYS A 164 -11.93 -7.88 -21.82
C CYS A 164 -12.44 -6.45 -21.59
N ARG A 165 -13.09 -6.25 -20.43
CA ARG A 165 -13.69 -4.94 -20.07
C ARG A 165 -12.67 -3.81 -20.01
N ILE A 166 -11.45 -4.12 -19.56
CA ILE A 166 -10.35 -3.13 -19.49
C ILE A 166 -9.92 -2.57 -20.85
N PHE A 167 -10.24 -3.23 -21.97
CA PHE A 167 -9.90 -2.75 -23.32
C PHE A 167 -11.11 -2.23 -24.09
N GLN A 168 -12.33 -2.32 -23.54
CA GLN A 168 -13.56 -1.80 -24.13
C GLN A 168 -13.87 -0.36 -23.66
N LEU A 169 -12.84 0.41 -23.31
CA LEU A 169 -12.99 1.72 -22.67
C LEU A 169 -13.75 2.74 -23.52
N LEU A 170 -13.50 2.75 -24.83
CA LEU A 170 -14.18 3.68 -25.73
C LEU A 170 -15.69 3.43 -25.72
N HIS A 171 -16.11 2.17 -25.86
CA HIS A 171 -17.51 1.77 -25.79
C HIS A 171 -18.12 2.02 -24.40
N TYR A 172 -17.33 1.80 -23.34
CA TYR A 172 -17.74 2.14 -21.99
C TYR A 172 -18.04 3.63 -21.88
N PHE A 173 -17.18 4.51 -22.40
CA PHE A 173 -17.38 5.96 -22.28
C PHE A 173 -18.48 6.52 -23.20
N THR A 174 -18.77 5.87 -24.33
CA THR A 174 -19.94 6.23 -25.14
C THR A 174 -21.25 5.94 -24.40
N THR A 175 -21.27 4.88 -23.60
CA THR A 175 -22.44 4.48 -22.80
C THR A 175 -22.52 5.24 -21.48
N TYR A 176 -21.40 5.34 -20.78
CA TYR A 176 -21.24 5.93 -19.46
C TYR A 176 -20.31 7.14 -19.53
N ARG A 177 -20.84 8.36 -19.36
CA ARG A 177 -20.02 9.58 -19.45
C ARG A 177 -18.85 9.65 -18.44
N THR A 178 -18.92 8.89 -17.34
CA THR A 178 -17.93 8.89 -16.27
C THR A 178 -17.53 7.47 -15.89
N LEU A 179 -16.27 7.28 -15.50
CA LEU A 179 -15.80 5.97 -15.04
C LEU A 179 -16.44 5.62 -13.70
N SER A 180 -16.95 4.38 -13.56
CA SER A 180 -17.37 3.84 -12.27
C SER A 180 -16.18 3.29 -11.47
N PRO A 181 -16.13 3.45 -10.14
CA PRO A 181 -15.16 2.78 -9.26
C PRO A 181 -15.14 1.26 -9.40
N ASP A 182 -16.24 0.65 -9.84
CA ASP A 182 -16.37 -0.81 -9.99
C ASP A 182 -15.75 -1.32 -11.29
N HIS A 183 -15.42 -0.42 -12.22
CA HIS A 183 -14.79 -0.83 -13.48
C HIS A 183 -13.36 -1.30 -13.22
N PRO A 184 -12.91 -2.44 -13.76
CA PRO A 184 -11.60 -3.02 -13.44
C PRO A 184 -10.41 -2.11 -13.80
N ILE A 185 -10.57 -1.18 -14.74
CA ILE A 185 -9.51 -0.19 -15.01
C ILE A 185 -9.22 0.75 -13.83
N TYR A 186 -10.20 0.97 -12.94
CA TYR A 186 -10.01 1.80 -11.76
C TYR A 186 -8.86 1.26 -10.90
N LEU A 187 -8.68 -0.07 -10.84
CA LEU A 187 -7.56 -0.74 -10.17
C LEU A 187 -6.20 -0.31 -10.72
N LEU A 188 -6.08 -0.13 -12.03
CA LEU A 188 -4.83 0.20 -12.70
C LEU A 188 -4.33 1.61 -12.35
N PHE A 189 -5.22 2.55 -12.03
CA PHE A 189 -4.82 3.86 -11.50
C PHE A 189 -4.09 3.76 -10.16
N TYR A 190 -4.34 2.67 -9.41
CA TYR A 190 -3.76 2.45 -8.09
C TYR A 190 -2.77 1.28 -8.06
N ASN A 191 -2.17 0.92 -9.20
CA ASN A 191 -1.18 -0.16 -9.33
C ASN A 191 -1.67 -1.55 -8.87
N TYR A 192 -2.99 -1.75 -8.79
CA TYR A 192 -3.58 -3.07 -8.60
C TYR A 192 -3.76 -3.74 -9.95
N VAL A 193 -3.41 -5.03 -10.03
CA VAL A 193 -3.52 -5.82 -11.26
C VAL A 193 -4.89 -6.50 -11.28
N PRO A 194 -5.75 -6.25 -12.27
CA PRO A 194 -7.04 -6.94 -12.41
C PRO A 194 -6.86 -8.43 -12.75
N LEU A 195 -7.71 -9.30 -12.22
CA LEU A 195 -7.73 -10.74 -12.56
C LEU A 195 -7.91 -10.98 -14.05
N GLU A 196 -8.85 -10.28 -14.70
CA GLU A 196 -9.10 -10.44 -16.14
C GLU A 196 -7.83 -10.22 -17.00
N LEU A 197 -6.91 -9.36 -16.53
CA LEU A 197 -5.64 -9.13 -17.23
C LEU A 197 -4.71 -10.34 -17.09
N THR A 198 -4.60 -10.92 -15.89
CA THR A 198 -3.69 -12.05 -15.67
C THR A 198 -4.25 -13.33 -16.28
N ASP A 199 -5.57 -13.51 -16.27
CA ASP A 199 -6.25 -14.62 -16.93
C ASP A 199 -5.87 -14.72 -18.41
N LEU A 200 -5.76 -13.61 -19.14
CA LEU A 200 -5.26 -13.62 -20.53
C LEU A 200 -3.87 -14.26 -20.64
N PHE A 201 -2.94 -13.88 -19.76
CA PHE A 201 -1.60 -14.47 -19.73
C PHE A 201 -1.65 -15.96 -19.36
N HIS A 202 -2.55 -16.37 -18.46
CA HIS A 202 -2.73 -17.76 -18.07
C HIS A 202 -3.30 -18.61 -19.20
N THR A 203 -4.27 -18.08 -19.95
CA THR A 203 -4.92 -18.75 -21.09
C THR A 203 -3.95 -19.05 -22.22
N PHE A 204 -3.07 -18.10 -22.56
CA PHE A 204 -2.23 -18.22 -23.75
C PHE A 204 -0.78 -18.66 -23.48
N ILE A 205 -0.30 -18.56 -22.23
CA ILE A 205 1.10 -18.86 -21.88
C ILE A 205 1.17 -19.87 -20.73
N ASN A 206 1.44 -21.13 -21.09
CA ASN A 206 1.53 -22.24 -20.13
C ASN A 206 2.76 -22.14 -19.22
N LYS A 207 3.91 -21.70 -19.76
CA LYS A 207 5.19 -21.66 -19.02
C LYS A 207 5.20 -20.55 -17.97
N THR A 208 5.10 -20.92 -16.70
CA THR A 208 5.02 -19.98 -15.56
C THR A 208 6.12 -18.92 -15.53
N LYS A 209 7.39 -19.29 -15.72
CA LYS A 209 8.52 -18.34 -15.69
C LYS A 209 8.43 -17.31 -16.83
N LEU A 210 8.08 -17.77 -18.03
CA LEU A 210 7.89 -16.90 -19.19
C LEU A 210 6.68 -15.98 -18.96
N ARG A 211 5.55 -16.54 -18.49
CA ARG A 211 4.33 -15.80 -18.17
C ARG A 211 4.59 -14.65 -17.22
N LYS A 212 5.25 -14.91 -16.08
CA LYS A 212 5.60 -13.86 -15.10
C LYS A 212 6.51 -12.78 -15.70
N SER A 213 7.49 -13.17 -16.52
CA SER A 213 8.38 -12.22 -17.20
C SER A 213 7.63 -11.30 -18.17
N LEU A 214 6.74 -11.86 -18.99
CA LEU A 214 5.96 -11.11 -19.98
C LEU A 214 4.91 -10.22 -19.33
N LEU A 215 4.21 -10.71 -18.30
CA LEU A 215 3.29 -9.91 -17.50
C LEU A 215 4.02 -8.71 -16.90
N LEU A 216 5.21 -8.93 -16.33
CA LEU A 216 6.00 -7.84 -15.76
C LEU A 216 6.44 -6.81 -16.81
N LYS A 217 6.89 -7.27 -17.98
CA LYS A 217 7.23 -6.40 -19.12
C LYS A 217 6.05 -5.51 -19.50
N PHE A 218 4.85 -6.09 -19.56
CA PHE A 218 3.61 -5.36 -19.82
C PHE A 218 3.30 -4.33 -18.72
N LEU A 219 3.27 -4.74 -17.45
CA LEU A 219 2.95 -3.87 -16.31
C LEU A 219 3.96 -2.71 -16.15
N LEU A 220 5.24 -2.97 -16.38
CA LEU A 220 6.28 -1.93 -16.37
C LEU A 220 5.98 -0.82 -17.39
N SER A 221 5.57 -1.22 -18.59
CA SER A 221 5.23 -0.26 -19.65
C SER A 221 3.94 0.49 -19.31
N LEU A 222 2.89 -0.24 -18.89
CA LEU A 222 1.59 0.30 -18.54
C LEU A 222 1.65 1.34 -17.42
N PHE A 223 2.21 0.96 -16.26
CA PHE A 223 2.23 1.86 -15.10
C PHE A 223 3.20 3.03 -15.27
N LYS A 224 4.22 2.89 -16.14
CA LYS A 224 5.05 4.03 -16.55
C LYS A 224 4.20 5.07 -17.27
N ASP A 225 3.36 4.66 -18.21
CA ASP A 225 2.51 5.56 -18.98
C ASP A 225 1.41 6.19 -18.12
N PHE A 226 0.75 5.43 -17.24
CA PHE A 226 -0.18 6.00 -16.24
C PHE A 226 0.50 7.07 -15.40
N LYS A 227 1.71 6.81 -14.90
CA LYS A 227 2.44 7.80 -14.11
C LYS A 227 2.78 9.05 -14.93
N GLN A 228 3.29 8.87 -16.15
CA GLN A 228 3.77 9.99 -16.97
C GLN A 228 2.64 10.84 -17.53
N LYS A 229 1.59 10.22 -18.06
CA LYS A 229 0.51 10.89 -18.80
C LYS A 229 -0.65 11.31 -17.90
N ILE A 230 -0.80 10.72 -16.71
CA ILE A 230 -1.89 11.06 -15.78
C ILE A 230 -1.33 11.73 -14.52
N TRP A 231 -0.57 11.00 -13.72
CA TRP A 231 -0.14 11.50 -12.41
C TRP A 231 0.78 12.72 -12.48
N ASN A 232 1.78 12.71 -13.37
CA ASN A 232 2.69 13.84 -13.52
C ASN A 232 1.99 15.09 -14.07
N VAL A 233 1.02 14.91 -14.98
CA VAL A 233 0.20 16.01 -15.52
C VAL A 233 -0.62 16.63 -14.39
N HIS A 234 -1.36 15.81 -13.65
CA HIS A 234 -2.12 16.25 -12.48
C HIS A 234 -1.25 16.98 -11.45
N THR A 235 -0.09 16.41 -11.10
CA THR A 235 0.85 17.02 -10.14
C THR A 235 1.38 18.36 -10.63
N SER A 236 1.64 18.48 -11.93
CA SER A 236 2.10 19.73 -12.53
C SER A 236 1.01 20.79 -12.45
N SER A 237 -0.24 20.44 -12.78
CA SER A 237 -1.40 21.33 -12.63
C SER A 237 -1.59 21.79 -11.18
N LEU A 238 -1.44 20.87 -10.21
CA LEU A 238 -1.51 21.22 -8.78
C LEU A 238 -0.39 22.21 -8.38
N LYS A 239 0.85 21.98 -8.83
CA LYS A 239 1.98 22.88 -8.56
C LYS A 239 1.77 24.27 -9.16
N VAL A 240 1.24 24.35 -10.38
CA VAL A 240 0.91 25.62 -11.04
C VAL A 240 -0.17 26.35 -10.25
N TRP A 241 -1.22 25.66 -9.84
CA TRP A 241 -2.28 26.25 -9.02
C TRP A 241 -1.76 26.73 -7.64
N GLU A 242 -0.92 25.94 -6.97
CA GLU A 242 -0.27 26.28 -5.70
C GLU A 242 0.57 27.55 -5.79
N SER A 243 1.38 27.65 -6.85
CA SER A 243 2.30 28.78 -7.04
C SER A 243 1.57 30.05 -7.46
N THR A 244 0.60 29.95 -8.36
CA THR A 244 -0.15 31.10 -8.90
C THR A 244 -1.16 31.66 -7.90
N THR A 245 -1.90 30.80 -7.20
CA THR A 245 -3.01 31.23 -6.34
C THR A 245 -2.54 31.61 -4.93
N PHE A 246 -1.64 30.82 -4.34
CA PHE A 246 -1.25 30.96 -2.93
C PHE A 246 0.23 31.26 -2.71
N LYS A 247 1.03 31.37 -3.79
CA LYS A 247 2.49 31.52 -3.72
C LYS A 247 3.14 30.42 -2.86
N ILE A 248 2.54 29.24 -2.84
CA ILE A 248 3.06 28.08 -2.11
C ILE A 248 4.20 27.50 -2.92
N THR A 249 5.34 27.31 -2.26
CA THR A 249 6.51 26.68 -2.86
C THR A 249 6.91 25.44 -2.08
N SER A 250 7.74 24.62 -2.71
CA SER A 250 8.59 23.61 -2.07
C SER A 250 9.18 24.06 -0.73
N LYS A 251 9.70 25.28 -0.67
CA LYS A 251 10.33 25.86 0.52
C LYS A 251 9.29 26.17 1.61
N SER A 252 8.09 26.61 1.21
CA SER A 252 6.96 26.83 2.12
C SER A 252 6.59 25.54 2.85
N LYS A 253 6.51 24.41 2.13
CA LYS A 253 6.21 23.08 2.70
C LYS A 253 7.36 22.56 3.58
N LYS A 254 8.62 22.72 3.15
CA LYS A 254 9.81 22.30 3.93
C LYS A 254 9.92 23.04 5.26
N THR A 255 9.66 24.35 5.27
CA THR A 255 9.79 25.20 6.47
C THR A 255 8.53 25.22 7.33
N TYR A 256 7.44 24.59 6.89
CA TYR A 256 6.13 24.63 7.55
C TYR A 256 6.18 24.27 9.03
N ARG A 257 6.78 23.13 9.38
CA ARG A 257 6.84 22.66 10.78
C ARG A 257 7.68 23.60 11.66
N SER A 258 8.74 24.19 11.13
CA SER A 258 9.54 25.18 11.85
C SER A 258 8.75 26.46 12.12
N LYS A 259 8.05 26.98 11.08
CA LYS A 259 7.27 28.22 11.17
C LYS A 259 6.02 28.08 12.05
N PHE A 260 5.32 26.95 11.95
CA PHE A 260 4.00 26.79 12.56
C PHE A 260 3.95 25.77 13.71
N GLY A 261 5.03 25.03 13.97
CA GLY A 261 5.10 23.98 14.99
C GLY A 261 5.35 24.48 16.41
N ARG A 262 5.65 25.76 16.63
CA ARG A 262 6.02 26.31 17.96
C ARG A 262 4.87 26.91 18.79
N ARG A 263 3.60 26.53 18.57
CA ARG A 263 2.46 27.04 19.38
C ARG A 263 1.54 25.94 19.93
N SER A 264 2.10 24.95 20.63
CA SER A 264 1.32 23.99 21.44
C SER A 264 1.79 23.83 22.89
N GLN A 265 2.79 24.59 23.36
CA GLN A 265 3.17 24.59 24.77
C GLN A 265 3.61 25.98 25.21
N LYS A 266 2.66 26.73 25.78
CA LYS A 266 2.79 27.76 26.82
C LYS A 266 1.45 28.52 26.89
N SER A 267 0.40 27.80 27.25
CA SER A 267 -0.72 28.43 27.97
C SER A 267 -0.37 28.39 29.45
N PRO A 268 -0.47 29.49 30.21
CA PRO A 268 -0.25 29.50 31.65
C PRO A 268 -1.18 28.49 32.30
N ARG A 269 -0.68 27.73 33.29
CA ARG A 269 -1.50 26.86 34.13
C ARG A 269 -2.56 27.72 34.82
N GLN A 270 -3.80 27.69 34.32
CA GLN A 270 -4.97 28.01 35.13
C GLN A 270 -5.46 26.69 35.72
N HIS A 271 -5.26 26.54 37.03
CA HIS A 271 -5.96 25.58 37.84
C HIS A 271 -7.45 25.92 37.77
N VAL A 272 -8.21 25.13 37.02
CA VAL A 272 -9.67 25.13 37.12
C VAL A 272 -10.06 23.74 37.62
N HIS A 273 -10.50 23.69 38.88
CA HIS A 273 -11.25 22.56 39.40
C HIS A 273 -12.54 22.44 38.60
N THR A 274 -12.74 21.32 37.93
CA THR A 274 -14.08 20.91 37.49
C THR A 274 -14.13 19.39 37.52
N SER A 275 -14.80 18.90 38.53
CA SER A 275 -15.27 17.54 38.69
C SER A 275 -16.20 17.17 37.53
N ASN A 276 -16.10 15.90 37.11
CA ASN A 276 -17.09 15.17 36.31
C ASN A 276 -17.36 15.65 34.88
N ILE A 277 -16.39 15.41 34.00
CA ILE A 277 -16.68 15.04 32.60
C ILE A 277 -15.93 13.75 32.32
N ILE A 278 -16.67 12.64 32.20
CA ILE A 278 -16.19 11.34 31.75
C ILE A 278 -15.73 11.51 30.30
N ARG A 279 -14.47 11.89 30.12
CA ARG A 279 -13.75 11.73 28.85
C ARG A 279 -13.35 10.26 28.79
N TYR A 280 -13.91 9.54 27.84
CA TYR A 280 -13.26 8.35 27.29
C TYR A 280 -11.91 8.78 26.74
N ASN A 281 -10.90 8.70 27.59
CA ASN A 281 -9.51 8.80 27.21
C ASN A 281 -9.21 7.58 26.33
N GLN A 282 -9.39 7.73 25.02
CA GLN A 282 -8.60 6.97 24.07
C GLN A 282 -7.15 7.37 24.31
N THR A 283 -6.50 6.62 25.19
CA THR A 283 -5.04 6.54 25.29
C THR A 283 -4.52 6.39 23.87
N ARG A 284 -3.87 7.43 23.36
CA ARG A 284 -2.99 7.33 22.20
C ARG A 284 -1.85 6.40 22.61
N GLN A 285 -2.11 5.10 22.50
CA GLN A 285 -1.08 4.07 22.48
C GLN A 285 -0.14 4.44 21.33
N PRO A 286 1.18 4.56 21.59
CA PRO A 286 2.15 4.75 20.52
C PRO A 286 1.95 3.66 19.48
N LEU A 287 1.99 4.04 18.21
CA LEU A 287 1.98 3.12 17.09
C LEU A 287 3.32 2.36 17.07
N ASP A 288 3.47 1.37 17.95
CA ASP A 288 4.61 0.46 17.97
C ASP A 288 4.44 -0.58 16.86
N PHE A 289 4.97 -0.25 15.69
CA PHE A 289 4.94 -1.04 14.45
C PHE A 289 6.23 -1.84 14.18
N GLY A 290 7.09 -2.04 15.17
CA GLY A 290 8.26 -2.90 15.04
C GLY A 290 8.09 -4.21 15.81
N PRO A 291 8.72 -5.33 15.40
CA PRO A 291 9.16 -6.29 16.41
C PRO A 291 10.06 -5.53 17.41
N PRO A 292 10.06 -5.88 18.71
CA PRO A 292 10.74 -5.11 19.74
C PRO A 292 12.26 -5.27 19.61
N MET A 293 12.87 -4.61 18.64
CA MET A 293 14.31 -4.61 18.41
C MET A 293 14.69 -3.26 17.82
N THR A 294 14.85 -2.27 18.69
CA THR A 294 16.12 -1.50 18.88
C THR A 294 15.83 -0.20 19.63
N SER A 295 16.54 0.00 20.75
CA SER A 295 16.74 1.28 21.44
C SER A 295 15.54 1.92 22.15
N ARG A 296 15.12 1.28 23.24
CA ARG A 296 15.09 1.83 24.60
C ARG A 296 14.61 0.71 25.51
N THR A 297 15.32 0.51 26.61
CA THR A 297 15.06 -0.46 27.67
C THR A 297 13.59 -0.45 28.10
N TYR A 298 12.75 -1.25 27.45
CA TYR A 298 11.49 -1.70 28.01
C TYR A 298 11.82 -2.76 29.04
N HIS A 299 12.14 -2.32 30.25
CA HIS A 299 12.07 -3.17 31.43
C HIS A 299 10.60 -3.42 31.74
N HIS A 300 9.97 -4.35 31.02
CA HIS A 300 8.71 -4.90 31.49
C HIS A 300 9.05 -5.83 32.67
N PRO A 301 8.49 -5.63 33.87
CA PRO A 301 8.96 -6.27 35.11
C PRO A 301 8.81 -7.81 35.15
N ASN A 302 8.23 -8.42 34.11
CA ASN A 302 7.93 -9.86 34.05
C ASN A 302 8.54 -10.57 32.83
N VAL A 303 9.43 -9.93 32.06
CA VAL A 303 10.08 -10.59 30.92
C VAL A 303 11.46 -11.08 31.35
N ASN A 304 11.57 -12.40 31.57
CA ASN A 304 12.85 -13.04 31.83
C ASN A 304 13.74 -12.89 30.59
N TYR A 305 14.89 -12.22 30.76
CA TYR A 305 15.81 -11.90 29.67
C TYR A 305 16.36 -13.16 28.98
N ALA A 306 16.53 -14.25 29.73
CA ALA A 306 16.95 -15.55 29.20
C ALA A 306 15.87 -16.17 28.28
N GLN A 307 14.60 -15.97 28.63
CA GLN A 307 13.44 -16.46 27.87
C GLN A 307 13.28 -15.71 26.54
N HIS A 308 13.50 -14.39 26.55
CA HIS A 308 13.56 -13.59 25.33
C HIS A 308 14.74 -13.99 24.42
N LEU A 309 15.92 -14.30 24.99
CA LEU A 309 17.07 -14.79 24.23
C LEU A 309 16.78 -16.14 23.56
N ILE A 310 16.17 -17.09 24.27
CA ILE A 310 15.78 -18.41 23.73
C ILE A 310 14.77 -18.28 22.58
N TRP A 311 13.79 -17.36 22.72
CA TRP A 311 12.79 -17.12 21.69
C TRP A 311 13.35 -16.40 20.45
N ALA A 312 14.32 -15.49 20.62
CA ALA A 312 14.87 -14.67 19.53
C ALA A 312 16.09 -15.29 18.81
N PHE A 313 16.92 -16.10 19.49
CA PHE A 313 18.26 -16.50 18.99
C PHE A 313 18.41 -17.95 18.53
N SER A 314 17.33 -18.71 18.37
CA SER A 314 17.40 -20.16 18.09
C SER A 314 18.00 -20.58 16.73
N ASN A 315 18.75 -19.71 16.05
CA ASN A 315 19.51 -20.09 14.85
C ASN A 315 21.01 -19.78 14.92
N PHE A 316 21.55 -19.13 15.96
CA PHE A 316 22.94 -18.67 15.91
C PHE A 316 23.88 -19.16 17.02
N LEU A 317 23.38 -19.64 18.17
CA LEU A 317 24.25 -20.01 19.30
C LEU A 317 24.04 -21.40 19.89
N TYR A 318 22.99 -22.13 19.49
CA TYR A 318 22.71 -23.44 20.04
C TYR A 318 22.19 -24.38 18.96
N SER A 319 22.85 -25.53 18.79
CA SER A 319 22.65 -26.55 17.76
C SER A 319 21.42 -27.45 18.01
N GLY A 320 20.28 -26.87 18.41
CA GLY A 320 19.04 -27.61 18.72
C GLY A 320 17.77 -26.90 18.23
N LEU A 321 16.70 -27.67 18.00
CA LEU A 321 15.39 -27.11 17.65
C LEU A 321 14.83 -26.33 18.86
N TRP A 322 14.24 -25.16 18.64
CA TRP A 322 13.81 -24.22 19.69
C TRP A 322 12.91 -24.85 20.77
N HIS A 323 12.16 -25.90 20.43
CA HIS A 323 11.26 -26.59 21.35
C HIS A 323 11.98 -27.50 22.36
N HIS A 324 13.26 -27.84 22.16
CA HIS A 324 14.06 -28.56 23.17
C HIS A 324 14.33 -27.71 24.42
N TYR A 325 14.19 -26.39 24.33
CA TYR A 325 14.34 -25.49 25.48
C TYR A 325 13.02 -25.27 26.25
N LEU A 326 11.91 -25.89 25.81
CA LEU A 326 10.59 -25.75 26.44
C LEU A 326 10.46 -26.51 27.76
N SER A 327 11.25 -27.56 27.97
CA SER A 327 11.24 -28.33 29.21
C SER A 327 11.63 -27.52 30.45
N TYR A 328 12.18 -26.32 30.27
CA TYR A 328 12.61 -25.42 31.34
C TYR A 328 11.64 -24.28 31.64
N ILE A 329 10.53 -24.16 30.90
CA ILE A 329 9.67 -22.97 30.92
C ILE A 329 8.18 -23.35 30.82
N PRO A 330 7.36 -23.08 31.84
CA PRO A 330 5.92 -23.29 31.74
C PRO A 330 5.31 -22.39 30.66
N PHE A 331 4.54 -22.99 29.76
CA PHE A 331 3.98 -22.37 28.55
C PHE A 331 2.64 -21.66 28.79
N ASP A 332 2.32 -21.33 30.03
CA ASP A 332 0.96 -20.93 30.44
C ASP A 332 0.64 -19.45 30.23
N ASN A 333 1.54 -18.66 29.64
CA ASN A 333 1.37 -17.21 29.51
C ASN A 333 1.77 -16.64 28.15
N PHE A 334 1.29 -17.24 27.06
CA PHE A 334 1.26 -16.58 25.75
C PHE A 334 0.00 -15.70 25.56
N ASN A 335 -0.52 -15.11 26.65
CA ASN A 335 -1.69 -14.20 26.66
C ASN A 335 -1.48 -12.87 25.89
N TYR A 336 -0.31 -12.64 25.28
CA TYR A 336 -0.04 -11.42 24.52
C TYR A 336 -0.79 -11.36 23.18
N ILE A 337 -1.33 -12.50 22.72
CA ILE A 337 -1.92 -12.67 21.38
C ILE A 337 -3.41 -13.09 21.48
N ASP A 338 -4.07 -13.03 22.65
CA ASP A 338 -5.41 -13.62 22.84
C ASP A 338 -6.62 -12.74 22.51
N GLN A 339 -6.50 -11.82 21.55
CA GLN A 339 -7.64 -11.01 21.09
C GLN A 339 -7.65 -10.86 19.57
N PHE A 340 -7.80 -11.98 18.85
CA PHE A 340 -7.90 -12.00 17.39
C PHE A 340 -9.28 -12.48 16.93
N PRO A 341 -10.16 -11.58 16.46
CA PRO A 341 -11.18 -11.97 15.51
C PRO A 341 -10.50 -12.24 14.16
N PHE A 342 -10.32 -13.51 13.81
CA PHE A 342 -9.95 -13.91 12.45
C PHE A 342 -11.16 -13.69 11.52
N THR A 343 -11.33 -12.46 11.02
CA THR A 343 -12.20 -12.23 9.86
C THR A 343 -11.44 -12.60 8.58
N SER A 344 -12.18 -13.11 7.59
CA SER A 344 -11.84 -13.79 6.31
C SER A 344 -10.69 -13.28 5.41
N LEU A 345 -9.81 -12.39 5.85
CA LEU A 345 -8.72 -11.77 5.08
C LEU A 345 -7.38 -12.56 5.15
N TYR A 346 -7.39 -13.84 5.51
CA TYR A 346 -6.17 -14.66 5.53
C TYR A 346 -5.47 -14.75 4.16
N LEU A 347 -6.23 -14.55 3.07
CA LEU A 347 -5.73 -14.54 1.69
C LEU A 347 -4.89 -13.30 1.31
N SER A 348 -4.84 -12.24 2.14
CA SER A 348 -3.98 -11.07 1.88
C SER A 348 -2.56 -11.17 2.48
N TYR A 349 -2.19 -12.34 3.03
CA TYR A 349 -0.89 -12.61 3.66
C TYR A 349 0.33 -12.25 2.79
N HIS A 350 0.26 -12.49 1.47
CA HIS A 350 1.38 -12.26 0.56
C HIS A 350 1.71 -10.78 0.32
N LEU A 351 0.76 -9.87 0.52
CA LEU A 351 1.06 -8.43 0.44
C LEU A 351 1.97 -8.04 1.61
N PHE A 352 1.53 -8.29 2.84
CA PHE A 352 2.15 -7.64 3.99
C PHE A 352 3.41 -8.29 4.54
N SER A 353 3.70 -9.57 4.26
CA SER A 353 5.03 -10.09 4.57
C SER A 353 6.12 -9.39 3.76
N SER A 354 5.79 -9.00 2.51
CA SER A 354 6.67 -8.23 1.64
C SER A 354 6.73 -6.75 2.00
N PHE A 355 5.60 -6.13 2.39
CA PHE A 355 5.60 -4.77 2.93
C PHE A 355 6.38 -4.69 4.26
N CYS A 356 6.12 -5.54 5.25
CA CYS A 356 6.76 -5.46 6.57
C CYS A 356 8.24 -5.84 6.56
N ASN A 357 8.65 -6.88 5.83
CA ASN A 357 10.07 -7.30 5.79
C ASN A 357 10.96 -6.29 5.07
N SER A 358 10.41 -5.54 4.11
CA SER A 358 11.13 -4.45 3.41
C SER A 358 11.00 -3.10 4.14
N SER A 359 10.08 -2.98 5.12
CA SER A 359 9.68 -1.70 5.72
C SER A 359 9.91 -1.58 7.23
N SER A 360 10.68 -2.48 7.85
CA SER A 360 11.22 -2.24 9.20
C SER A 360 11.99 -0.91 9.29
N SER A 361 12.41 -0.35 8.15
CA SER A 361 13.00 0.99 8.01
C SER A 361 12.11 2.04 7.32
N PHE A 362 10.92 1.70 6.82
CA PHE A 362 10.07 2.62 6.03
C PHE A 362 8.71 2.96 6.67
N ILE A 363 8.15 2.12 7.54
CA ILE A 363 6.88 2.43 8.22
C ILE A 363 7.08 3.48 9.32
N PHE A 364 8.29 3.57 9.86
CA PHE A 364 8.71 4.66 10.72
C PHE A 364 9.42 5.72 9.92
N THR A 365 8.64 6.50 9.18
CA THR A 365 8.70 7.95 9.29
C THR A 365 7.57 8.57 8.47
N ASN A 366 6.73 9.38 9.10
CA ASN A 366 6.06 10.51 8.46
C ASN A 366 7.09 11.58 7.97
N ARG A 367 8.27 11.14 7.51
CA ARG A 367 9.25 11.96 6.80
C ARG A 367 8.77 11.99 5.36
N VAL A 368 8.07 13.06 5.03
CA VAL A 368 8.13 13.61 3.69
C VAL A 368 9.60 13.90 3.41
N SER A 369 10.32 12.93 2.84
CA SER A 369 11.69 13.15 2.40
C SER A 369 11.69 14.02 1.14
N PRO A 370 12.52 15.06 1.07
CA PRO A 370 12.22 16.31 0.36
C PRO A 370 12.76 16.34 -1.07
N SER A 371 12.82 15.19 -1.75
CA SER A 371 13.42 15.03 -3.09
C SER A 371 12.44 14.49 -4.15
N SER A 372 11.14 14.70 -3.93
CA SER A 372 10.08 14.55 -4.93
C SER A 372 9.33 15.87 -5.12
N LEU A 373 10.10 16.89 -5.49
CA LEU A 373 9.62 18.16 -6.01
C LEU A 373 10.09 18.29 -7.44
#